data_AF-A0A973ACL5-F1
#
_entry.id   AF-A0A973ACL5-F1
#
_cell.length_a   1.000
_cell.length_b   1.000
_cell.length_c   1.000
_cell.angle_alpha   90.00
_cell.angle_beta   90.00
_cell.angle_gamma   90.00
#
_symmetry.space_group_name_H-M   'P 1'
#
loop_
_entity.id
_entity.type
_entity.pdbx_description
1 polymer ?
#
loop_
_entity_poly.entity_id
_entity_poly.type
_entity_poly.pdbx_seq_one_letter_code
_entity_poly.pdbx_strand_id
1 'polypeptide(L)'
;QFTYFQQVGGIDCDPVSVELTYGLERLAMYIQGVENVFDLDWNGDGVCYGDVFLRSEQEYSKYNFEIADVEALKRQFKDAEDESARALAQNVALPAYDQCLKASHLFNLLDARGAISATERQSYIGRIRTLAKGAAEMWLNSQGGEV
;
A
#
# COMPACT_ATOMS: atom_id res chain seq x y z
N GLN A 1 2.65 6.59 -14.59
CA GLN A 1 1.26 6.11 -14.73
C GLN A 1 0.34 7.33 -14.81
N PHE A 2 -0.65 7.31 -15.70
CA PHE A 2 -1.67 8.36 -15.83
C PHE A 2 -3.03 7.68 -15.67
N THR A 3 -3.81 8.06 -14.67
CA THR A 3 -5.10 7.41 -14.36
C THR A 3 -6.18 8.46 -14.10
N TYR A 4 -7.35 8.29 -14.72
CA TYR A 4 -8.56 9.05 -14.38
C TYR A 4 -9.47 8.18 -13.53
N PHE A 5 -9.61 8.50 -12.24
CA PHE A 5 -10.46 7.73 -11.34
C PHE A 5 -11.93 7.97 -11.67
N GLN A 6 -12.59 6.90 -12.12
CA GLN A 6 -14.05 6.87 -12.24
C GLN A 6 -14.71 6.50 -10.91
N GLN A 7 -14.07 5.61 -10.14
CA GLN A 7 -14.54 5.16 -8.84
C GLN A 7 -13.40 5.05 -7.84
N VAL A 8 -13.67 5.40 -6.58
CA VAL A 8 -12.79 5.20 -5.42
C VAL A 8 -13.62 4.63 -4.27
N GLY A 9 -13.16 3.55 -3.63
CA GLY A 9 -13.95 2.89 -2.58
C GLY A 9 -15.27 2.28 -3.09
N GLY A 10 -15.46 2.18 -4.41
CA GLY A 10 -16.74 1.77 -5.02
C GLY A 10 -17.76 2.91 -5.16
N ILE A 11 -17.35 4.15 -4.92
CA ILE A 11 -18.16 5.37 -5.07
C ILE A 11 -17.69 6.10 -6.33
N ASP A 12 -18.64 6.60 -7.13
CA ASP A 12 -18.35 7.37 -8.34
C ASP A 12 -17.69 8.71 -7.98
N CYS A 13 -16.64 9.09 -8.71
CA CYS A 13 -15.94 10.35 -8.49
C CYS A 13 -16.67 11.51 -9.17
N ASP A 14 -17.04 12.53 -8.39
CA ASP A 14 -17.58 13.81 -8.90
C ASP A 14 -16.86 15.00 -8.26
N PRO A 15 -15.97 15.71 -8.98
CA PRO A 15 -15.55 15.44 -10.36
C PRO A 15 -14.57 14.27 -10.48
N VAL A 16 -14.45 13.73 -11.70
CA VAL A 16 -13.41 12.75 -12.06
C VAL A 16 -12.02 13.31 -11.72
N SER A 17 -11.30 12.60 -10.86
CA SER A 17 -9.96 13.00 -10.42
C SER A 17 -8.88 12.36 -11.29
N VAL A 18 -7.81 13.11 -11.55
CA VAL A 18 -6.65 12.64 -12.30
C VAL A 18 -5.47 12.39 -11.37
N GLU A 19 -4.83 11.23 -11.53
CA GLU A 19 -3.58 10.86 -10.85
C GLU A 19 -2.43 10.77 -11.85
N LEU A 20 -1.34 11.45 -11.52
CA LEU A 20 -0.06 11.40 -12.23
C LEU A 20 1.00 10.81 -11.31
N THR A 21 1.48 9.61 -11.65
CA THR A 21 2.47 8.90 -10.83
C THR A 21 3.78 8.78 -11.58
N TYR A 22 4.83 9.40 -11.04
CA TYR A 22 6.19 9.42 -11.59
C TYR A 22 7.06 8.37 -10.90
N GLY A 23 7.78 7.55 -11.67
CA GLY A 23 8.84 6.70 -11.14
C GLY A 23 10.11 7.53 -11.01
N LEU A 24 10.35 8.12 -9.83
CA LEU A 24 11.40 9.11 -9.60
C LEU A 24 12.79 8.56 -9.92
N GLU A 25 13.09 7.35 -9.48
CA GLU A 25 14.38 6.70 -9.69
C GLU A 25 14.64 6.52 -11.19
N ARG A 26 13.65 6.03 -11.94
CA ARG A 26 13.78 5.83 -13.39
C ARG A 26 13.97 7.16 -14.14
N LEU A 27 13.28 8.22 -13.72
CA LEU A 27 13.47 9.55 -14.31
C LEU A 27 14.87 10.09 -14.00
N ALA A 28 15.31 9.98 -12.74
CA ALA A 28 16.64 10.39 -12.33
C ALA A 28 17.72 9.62 -13.11
N MET A 29 17.54 8.32 -13.31
CA MET A 29 18.47 7.47 -14.07
C MET A 29 18.62 7.97 -15.50
N TYR A 30 17.49 8.31 -16.15
CA TYR A 30 17.51 8.86 -17.49
C TYR A 30 18.21 10.23 -17.56
N ILE A 31 17.94 11.11 -16.59
CA ILE A 31 18.53 12.45 -16.52
C ILE A 31 20.04 12.39 -16.26
N GLN A 32 20.48 11.51 -15.37
CA GLN A 32 21.88 11.34 -14.99
C GLN A 32 22.67 10.41 -15.94
N GLY A 33 21.97 9.71 -16.85
CA GLY A 33 22.60 8.81 -17.82
C GLY A 33 23.17 7.52 -17.20
N VAL A 34 22.55 7.02 -16.13
CA VAL A 34 22.96 5.77 -15.45
C VAL A 34 21.96 4.65 -15.69
N GLU A 35 22.46 3.42 -15.83
CA GLU A 35 21.63 2.23 -16.12
C GLU A 35 21.29 1.40 -14.88
N ASN A 36 21.97 1.65 -13.77
CA ASN A 36 21.74 0.98 -12.49
C ASN A 36 21.26 2.01 -11.46
N VAL A 37 20.13 1.70 -10.81
CA VAL A 37 19.52 2.59 -9.81
C VAL A 37 20.46 2.87 -8.64
N PHE A 38 21.31 1.91 -8.26
CA PHE A 38 22.22 2.08 -7.13
C PHE A 38 23.37 3.05 -7.42
N ASP A 39 23.65 3.32 -8.70
CA ASP A 39 24.69 4.25 -9.13
C ASP A 39 24.16 5.69 -9.28
N LEU A 40 22.87 5.92 -9.01
CA LEU A 40 22.28 7.25 -8.98
C LEU A 40 22.98 8.16 -7.96
N ASP A 41 23.36 9.36 -8.39
CA ASP A 41 23.79 10.42 -7.50
C ASP A 41 22.58 10.94 -6.71
N TRP A 42 22.60 10.72 -5.39
CA TRP A 42 21.48 11.00 -4.50
C TRP A 42 21.45 12.46 -4.07
N ASN A 43 22.62 13.08 -3.84
CA ASN A 43 22.71 14.41 -3.24
C ASN A 43 23.60 15.41 -3.99
N GLY A 44 24.30 15.01 -5.06
CA GLY A 44 25.23 15.89 -5.77
C GLY A 44 26.62 15.97 -5.14
N ASP A 45 26.84 15.33 -3.98
CA ASP A 45 28.04 15.46 -3.14
C ASP A 45 28.68 14.09 -2.86
N GLY A 46 28.55 13.16 -3.81
CA GLY A 46 29.25 11.87 -3.79
C GLY A 46 28.56 10.75 -2.99
N VAL A 47 27.32 10.97 -2.50
CA VAL A 47 26.48 9.90 -1.95
C VAL A 47 25.64 9.32 -3.07
N CYS A 48 25.74 8.01 -3.31
CA CYS A 48 24.88 7.33 -4.27
C CYS A 48 23.63 6.73 -3.61
N TYR A 49 22.61 6.43 -4.41
CA TYR A 49 21.39 5.73 -3.96
C TYR A 49 21.74 4.39 -3.29
N GLY A 50 22.77 3.70 -3.79
CA GLY A 50 23.29 2.47 -3.21
C GLY A 50 23.77 2.62 -1.77
N ASP A 51 24.45 3.73 -1.44
CA ASP A 51 24.94 4.01 -0.10
C ASP A 51 23.79 4.12 0.92
N VAL A 52 22.61 4.56 0.46
CA VAL A 52 21.44 4.77 1.30
C VAL A 52 20.54 3.52 1.36
N PHE A 53 20.27 2.87 0.22
CA PHE A 53 19.19 1.88 0.11
C PHE A 53 19.63 0.46 -0.23
N LEU A 54 20.86 0.21 -0.70
CA LEU A 54 21.25 -1.15 -1.09
C LEU A 54 21.16 -2.13 0.08
N ARG A 55 21.59 -1.69 1.27
CA ARG A 55 21.49 -2.49 2.49
C ARG A 55 20.04 -2.76 2.86
N SER A 56 19.17 -1.75 2.82
CA SER A 56 17.75 -1.93 3.15
C SER A 56 17.08 -2.90 2.17
N GLU A 57 17.35 -2.79 0.88
CA GLU A 57 16.80 -3.70 -0.14
C GLU A 57 17.19 -5.16 0.12
N GLN A 58 18.46 -5.41 0.48
CA GLN A 58 18.93 -6.75 0.83
C GLN A 58 18.25 -7.30 2.10
N GLU A 59 18.18 -6.49 3.16
CA GLU A 59 17.59 -6.91 4.43
C GLU A 59 16.06 -7.12 4.32
N TYR A 60 15.35 -6.20 3.65
CA TYR A 60 13.90 -6.34 3.41
C TYR A 60 13.58 -7.49 2.47
N SER A 61 14.36 -7.71 1.41
CA SER A 61 14.16 -8.88 0.53
C SER A 61 14.28 -10.18 1.32
N LYS A 62 15.35 -10.33 2.10
CA LYS A 62 15.52 -11.51 2.96
C LYS A 62 14.37 -11.67 3.95
N TYR A 63 13.94 -10.58 4.59
CA TYR A 63 12.81 -10.64 5.53
C TYR A 63 11.52 -11.07 4.83
N ASN A 64 11.16 -10.39 3.75
CA ASN A 64 9.89 -10.56 3.03
C ASN A 64 9.79 -11.93 2.36
N PHE A 65 10.89 -12.49 1.85
CA PHE A 65 10.88 -13.76 1.13
C PHE A 65 11.22 -14.98 1.97
N GLU A 66 11.94 -14.83 3.09
CA GLU A 66 12.48 -15.98 3.83
C GLU A 66 12.10 -15.99 5.31
N ILE A 67 12.16 -14.85 6.00
CA ILE A 67 12.15 -14.80 7.48
C ILE A 67 10.75 -14.54 8.05
N ALA A 68 9.93 -13.69 7.42
CA ALA A 68 8.70 -13.19 8.02
C ALA A 68 7.77 -14.35 8.46
N ASP A 69 7.26 -14.25 9.69
CA ASP A 69 6.40 -15.27 10.31
C ASP A 69 4.98 -15.17 9.74
N VAL A 70 4.65 -16.13 8.89
CA VAL A 70 3.36 -16.24 8.21
C VAL A 70 2.19 -16.29 9.18
N GLU A 71 2.30 -17.02 10.29
CA GLU A 71 1.19 -17.15 11.24
C GLU A 71 0.98 -15.87 12.03
N ALA A 72 2.06 -15.16 12.38
CA ALA A 72 1.96 -13.82 12.96
C ALA A 72 1.31 -12.82 12.00
N LEU A 73 1.73 -12.81 10.73
CA LEU A 73 1.16 -11.92 9.72
C LEU A 73 -0.34 -12.17 9.49
N LYS A 74 -0.79 -13.44 9.46
CA LYS A 74 -2.22 -13.78 9.37
C LYS A 74 -3.01 -13.25 10.57
N ARG A 75 -2.48 -13.39 11.79
CA ARG A 75 -3.11 -12.83 13.01
C ARG A 75 -3.19 -11.32 12.94
N GLN A 76 -2.09 -10.65 12.61
CA GLN A 76 -2.05 -9.19 12.48
C GLN A 76 -3.02 -8.67 11.41
N PHE A 77 -3.18 -9.39 10.30
CA PHE A 77 -4.16 -9.03 9.28
C PHE A 77 -5.57 -9.04 9.87
N LYS A 78 -5.92 -10.11 10.59
CA LYS A 78 -7.21 -10.21 11.28
C LYS A 78 -7.38 -9.13 12.35
N ASP A 79 -6.35 -8.85 13.12
CA ASP A 79 -6.39 -7.80 14.15
C ASP A 79 -6.64 -6.42 13.53
N ALA A 80 -6.03 -6.14 12.38
CA ALA A 80 -6.26 -4.91 11.62
C ALA A 80 -7.71 -4.82 11.11
N GLU A 81 -8.28 -5.90 10.59
CA GLU A 81 -9.70 -5.91 10.23
C GLU A 81 -10.62 -5.65 11.42
N ASP A 82 -10.40 -6.33 12.53
CA ASP A 82 -11.23 -6.21 13.72
C ASP A 82 -11.12 -4.79 14.31
N GLU A 83 -9.93 -4.17 14.27
CA GLU A 83 -9.73 -2.79 14.70
C GLU A 83 -10.36 -1.77 13.73
N SER A 84 -10.29 -2.03 12.42
CA SER A 84 -11.00 -1.21 11.43
C SER A 84 -12.51 -1.23 11.69
N ALA A 85 -13.09 -2.40 11.94
CA ALA A 85 -14.50 -2.53 12.28
C ALA A 85 -14.87 -1.79 13.58
N ARG A 86 -14.01 -1.85 14.62
CA ARG A 86 -14.20 -1.06 15.85
C ARG A 86 -14.18 0.44 15.59
N ALA A 87 -13.24 0.92 14.78
CA ALA A 87 -13.13 2.33 14.40
C ALA A 87 -14.37 2.80 13.62
N LEU A 88 -14.85 2.00 12.66
CA LEU A 88 -16.08 2.29 11.92
C LEU A 88 -17.30 2.35 12.84
N ALA A 89 -17.41 1.44 13.82
CA ALA A 89 -18.50 1.46 14.79
C ALA A 89 -18.50 2.72 15.69
N GLN A 90 -17.37 3.41 15.80
CA GLN A 90 -17.23 4.69 16.50
C GLN A 90 -17.26 5.91 15.56
N ASN A 91 -17.63 5.71 14.29
CA ASN A 91 -17.72 6.74 13.26
C ASN A 91 -16.40 7.52 13.02
N VAL A 92 -15.24 6.85 13.17
CA VAL A 92 -13.93 7.46 12.93
C VAL A 92 -13.27 6.86 11.68
N ALA A 93 -13.47 7.52 10.54
CA ALA A 93 -13.02 7.03 9.23
C ALA A 93 -11.50 6.93 9.09
N LEU A 94 -10.75 7.93 9.56
CA LEU A 94 -9.29 7.98 9.36
C LEU A 94 -8.57 6.83 10.11
N PRO A 95 -8.88 6.54 11.40
CA PRO A 95 -8.35 5.34 12.05
C PRO A 95 -8.76 4.04 11.37
N ALA A 96 -9.98 3.95 10.83
CA ALA A 96 -10.42 2.77 10.08
C ALA A 96 -9.58 2.57 8.80
N TYR A 97 -9.24 3.68 8.12
CA TYR A 97 -8.40 3.67 6.92
C TYR A 97 -6.95 3.28 7.21
N ASP A 98 -6.36 3.75 8.32
CA ASP A 98 -5.02 3.30 8.74
C ASP A 98 -4.94 1.79 8.90
N GLN A 99 -6.00 1.17 9.43
CA GLN A 99 -6.07 -0.29 9.54
C GLN A 99 -6.22 -0.98 8.18
N CYS A 100 -6.93 -0.35 7.22
CA CYS A 100 -6.98 -0.82 5.84
C CYS A 100 -5.57 -0.83 5.20
N LEU A 101 -4.78 0.23 5.40
CA LEU A 101 -3.40 0.31 4.90
C LEU A 101 -2.50 -0.78 5.51
N LYS A 102 -2.61 -1.00 6.82
CA LYS A 102 -1.90 -2.08 7.52
C LYS A 102 -2.29 -3.46 6.96
N ALA A 103 -3.58 -3.73 6.82
CA ALA A 103 -4.07 -4.98 6.24
C ALA A 103 -3.53 -5.19 4.81
N SER A 104 -3.55 -4.16 3.97
CA SER A 104 -3.00 -4.22 2.62
C SER A 104 -1.50 -4.53 2.61
N HIS A 105 -0.71 -3.92 3.50
CA HIS A 105 0.71 -4.21 3.61
C HIS A 105 0.99 -5.62 4.13
N LEU A 106 0.28 -6.06 5.17
CA LEU A 106 0.40 -7.42 5.72
C LEU A 106 0.05 -8.49 4.68
N PHE A 107 -0.96 -8.24 3.85
CA PHE A 107 -1.26 -9.08 2.70
C PHE A 107 -0.09 -9.16 1.71
N ASN A 108 0.55 -8.03 1.37
CA ASN A 108 1.71 -8.04 0.47
C ASN A 108 2.87 -8.85 1.04
N LEU A 109 3.10 -8.81 2.36
CA LEU A 109 4.12 -9.65 3.01
C LEU A 109 3.77 -11.14 2.95
N LEU A 110 2.51 -11.49 3.21
CA LEU A 110 2.04 -12.88 3.09
C LEU A 110 2.16 -13.41 1.65
N ASP A 111 1.85 -12.57 0.67
CA ASP A 111 1.97 -12.88 -0.76
C ASP A 111 3.44 -13.07 -1.16
N ALA A 112 4.34 -12.17 -0.72
CA ALA A 112 5.78 -12.29 -0.94
C ALA A 112 6.38 -13.57 -0.32
N ARG A 113 5.88 -13.99 0.85
CA ARG A 113 6.27 -15.26 1.48
C ARG A 113 5.80 -16.50 0.71
N GLY A 114 4.97 -16.34 -0.32
CA GLY A 114 4.37 -17.45 -1.07
C GLY A 114 3.40 -18.27 -0.22
N ALA A 115 2.85 -17.68 0.84
CA ALA A 115 2.02 -18.37 1.83
C ALA A 115 0.53 -18.34 1.50
N ILE A 116 0.15 -17.73 0.37
CA ILE A 116 -1.24 -17.52 -0.06
C ILE A 116 -1.44 -18.20 -1.42
N SER A 117 -2.40 -19.10 -1.51
CA SER A 117 -2.85 -19.68 -2.78
C SER A 117 -3.64 -18.67 -3.63
N ALA A 118 -3.81 -18.94 -4.93
CA ALA A 118 -4.57 -18.06 -5.82
C ALA A 118 -6.01 -17.77 -5.30
N THR A 119 -6.66 -18.79 -4.72
CA THR A 119 -8.00 -18.65 -4.13
C THR A 119 -7.99 -17.79 -2.87
N GLU A 120 -7.01 -18.01 -1.98
CA GLU A 120 -6.86 -17.19 -0.77
C GLU A 120 -6.54 -15.73 -1.13
N ARG A 121 -5.74 -15.50 -2.18
CA ARG A 121 -5.40 -14.15 -2.66
C ARG A 121 -6.66 -13.35 -3.00
N GLN A 122 -7.61 -13.96 -3.72
CA GLN A 122 -8.88 -13.33 -4.05
C GLN A 122 -9.70 -12.99 -2.78
N SER A 123 -9.70 -13.89 -1.79
CA SER A 123 -10.36 -13.66 -0.50
C SER A 123 -9.76 -12.47 0.26
N TYR A 124 -8.43 -12.39 0.37
CA TYR A 124 -7.74 -11.25 1.00
C TYR A 124 -8.02 -9.93 0.27
N ILE A 125 -7.96 -9.91 -1.06
CA ILE A 125 -8.28 -8.71 -1.84
C ILE A 125 -9.72 -8.27 -1.62
N GLY A 126 -10.67 -9.22 -1.57
CA GLY A 126 -12.07 -8.92 -1.27
C GLY A 126 -12.24 -8.27 0.11
N ARG A 127 -11.55 -8.81 1.13
CA ARG A 127 -11.56 -8.27 2.50
C ARG A 127 -10.97 -6.86 2.57
N ILE A 128 -9.81 -6.62 1.96
CA ILE A 128 -9.19 -5.28 1.88
C ILE A 128 -10.13 -4.29 1.18
N ARG A 129 -10.80 -4.72 0.10
CA ARG A 129 -11.79 -3.87 -0.59
C ARG A 129 -12.95 -3.49 0.33
N THR A 130 -13.44 -4.41 1.15
CA THR A 130 -14.47 -4.11 2.16
C THR A 130 -13.99 -3.08 3.17
N LEU A 131 -12.75 -3.18 3.67
CA LEU A 131 -12.17 -2.19 4.57
C LEU A 131 -12.07 -0.80 3.92
N ALA A 132 -11.53 -0.73 2.70
CA ALA A 132 -11.37 0.51 1.96
C ALA A 132 -12.72 1.17 1.68
N LYS A 133 -13.73 0.38 1.27
CA LYS A 133 -15.10 0.85 1.05
C LYS A 133 -15.70 1.41 2.34
N GLY A 134 -15.67 0.66 3.44
CA GLY A 134 -16.22 1.12 4.72
C GLY A 134 -15.60 2.44 5.21
N ALA A 135 -14.28 2.60 5.04
CA ALA A 135 -13.59 3.85 5.38
C ALA A 135 -14.02 5.02 4.47
N ALA A 136 -14.15 4.77 3.16
CA ALA A 136 -14.59 5.79 2.20
C ALA A 136 -16.03 6.24 2.44
N GLU A 137 -16.96 5.30 2.66
CA GLU A 137 -18.37 5.58 2.97
C GLU A 137 -18.49 6.38 4.27
N MET A 138 -17.77 5.98 5.32
CA MET A 138 -17.77 6.71 6.60
C MET A 138 -17.22 8.13 6.45
N TRP A 139 -16.13 8.28 5.69
CA TRP A 139 -15.56 9.61 5.42
C TRP A 139 -16.56 10.49 4.71
N LEU A 140 -17.18 10.01 3.64
CA LEU A 140 -18.12 10.80 2.85
C LEU A 140 -19.35 11.20 3.67
N ASN A 141 -19.91 10.28 4.45
CA ASN A 141 -21.00 10.56 5.39
C ASN A 141 -20.62 11.65 6.41
N SER A 142 -19.38 11.65 6.91
CA SER A 142 -18.90 12.67 7.86
C SER A 142 -18.78 14.07 7.24
N GLN A 143 -18.64 14.14 5.90
CA GLN A 143 -18.59 15.39 5.14
C GLN A 143 -19.98 15.83 4.63
N GLY A 144 -21.04 15.05 4.91
CA GLY A 144 -22.39 15.31 4.40
C GLY A 144 -22.57 14.95 2.92
N GLY A 145 -21.69 14.11 2.35
CA GLY A 145 -21.86 13.59 1.00
C GLY A 145 -22.78 12.37 0.94
N GLU A 146 -23.34 12.10 -0.24
CA GLU A 146 -24.14 10.89 -0.51
C GLU A 146 -23.23 9.75 -0.98
N VAL A 147 -23.42 8.56 -0.41
CA VAL A 147 -22.74 7.31 -0.78
C VAL A 147 -23.50 6.57 -1.86
#